data_AF-A0A951KPT1-F1
#
_entry.id   AF-A0A951KPT1-F1
#
_cell.length_a   1.000
_cell.length_b   1.000
_cell.length_c   1.000
_cell.angle_alpha   90.00
_cell.angle_beta   90.00
_cell.angle_gamma   90.00
#
_symmetry.space_group_name_H-M   'P 1'
#
loop_
_entity.id
_entity.type
_entity.pdbx_description
1 polymer ?
#
loop_
_entity_poly.entity_id
_entity_poly.type
_entity_poly.pdbx_seq_one_letter_code
_entity_poly.pdbx_strand_id
1 'polypeptide(L)'
;MFSLHRRVGQSRIGLTAIMLLVVSMAGGGSPSSPAALASPEVGPKPGSISQLPETSGGTTTSSLPAPGSKNATTQPLHDPNGVTTSAPATPGSKNDGGELATAMGAAAAPSGWRFNACGSIQDGGWTTTSASFETIRSCTLTLPEAGFVYMRGSSSLGIKEANYEARFNLNIDSTAGNTNTDRWINAYTDATDGTDKNIELTWLAPVSAGAHTFYFLGARYNGSGTVQLYDPSFSVLYFPSSSADVLACGDSGQLVWNTSETSFQQVRACALNVPQSGFVYMNGSSSAGLASGGQPYEARYRLGVDSVSGTASTDRWVNVTTDSGDGTDEAVATSLLTSVAAGAHTFYFSATRYNGTGPVQLYDPALSVIYFPAPNVTAKVCGAGGSDTWTNSTTSYSVIRSCTLNVPDNSFAFIDATASAGLNDTGAGNDWEGQFRVGVDNDTGSSIFDRWINVYTDATDGTDRPVSNGGLVNISKGVHTFYFVGRRYAGNGTLRLYSPSLTVIVPGATNYIPIVGR
;
A
#
# COMPACT_ATOMS: atom_id res chain seq x y z
N MET A 1 -32.69 14.74 61.01
CA MET A 1 -32.63 13.30 61.34
C MET A 1 -33.88 12.64 60.80
N PHE A 2 -33.81 12.00 59.64
CA PHE A 2 -34.85 11.09 59.15
C PHE A 2 -34.18 9.87 58.54
N SER A 3 -34.42 8.73 59.19
CA SER A 3 -34.01 7.38 58.81
C SER A 3 -35.04 6.82 57.85
N LEU A 4 -34.63 6.27 56.70
CA LEU A 4 -35.49 5.42 55.88
C LEU A 4 -34.75 4.16 55.40
N HIS A 5 -35.47 3.06 55.56
CA HIS A 5 -35.03 1.68 55.49
C HIS A 5 -34.72 1.13 54.09
N ARG A 6 -33.79 0.16 54.09
CA ARG A 6 -33.65 -0.95 53.12
C ARG A 6 -34.98 -1.63 52.80
N ARG A 7 -35.21 -1.94 51.53
CA ARG A 7 -35.89 -3.19 51.13
C ARG A 7 -35.15 -3.86 49.98
N VAL A 8 -34.84 -5.13 50.23
CA VAL A 8 -34.40 -6.14 49.27
C VAL A 8 -35.67 -6.74 48.64
N GLY A 9 -35.66 -6.96 47.32
CA GLY A 9 -36.73 -7.65 46.61
C GLY A 9 -36.18 -8.37 45.38
N GLN A 10 -35.95 -9.66 45.53
CA GLN A 10 -35.72 -10.60 44.43
C GLN A 10 -37.01 -10.77 43.61
N SER A 11 -36.89 -10.91 42.30
CA SER A 11 -37.86 -11.66 41.49
C SER A 11 -37.16 -12.25 40.27
N ARG A 12 -37.23 -13.59 40.19
CA ARG A 12 -37.03 -14.41 38.99
C ARG A 12 -38.32 -14.42 38.16
N ILE A 13 -38.27 -15.08 36.99
CA ILE A 13 -39.31 -15.35 35.98
C ILE A 13 -39.13 -14.42 34.76
N GLY A 14 -39.03 -14.88 33.51
CA GLY A 14 -39.06 -16.22 32.94
C GLY A 14 -38.52 -16.15 31.50
N LEU A 15 -37.85 -17.22 31.09
CA LEU A 15 -37.28 -17.39 29.74
C LEU A 15 -38.40 -17.93 28.83
N THR A 16 -38.82 -17.15 27.82
CA THR A 16 -39.73 -17.63 26.77
C THR A 16 -38.94 -17.80 25.48
N ALA A 17 -38.72 -19.05 25.09
CA ALA A 17 -38.18 -19.41 23.79
C ALA A 17 -39.31 -19.31 22.74
N ILE A 18 -39.11 -18.50 21.70
CA ILE A 18 -39.99 -18.47 20.52
C ILE A 18 -39.30 -19.28 19.43
N MET A 19 -39.86 -20.47 19.19
CA MET A 19 -39.61 -21.30 18.03
C MET A 19 -40.50 -20.77 16.91
N LEU A 20 -39.92 -20.22 15.83
CA LEU A 20 -40.69 -19.88 14.63
C LEU A 20 -40.49 -20.93 13.55
N LEU A 21 -41.58 -21.65 13.30
CA LEU A 21 -41.82 -22.59 12.22
C LEU A 21 -42.08 -21.77 10.93
N VAL A 22 -41.33 -22.00 9.85
CA VAL A 22 -41.72 -21.51 8.52
C VAL A 22 -42.06 -22.71 7.64
N VAL A 23 -43.36 -22.80 7.35
CA VAL A 23 -43.97 -23.76 6.43
C VAL A 23 -43.80 -23.25 5.00
N SER A 24 -43.38 -24.16 4.14
CA SER A 24 -43.36 -24.04 2.68
C SER A 24 -44.76 -23.82 2.09
N MET A 25 -44.91 -22.89 1.16
CA MET A 25 -45.94 -23.00 0.13
C MET A 25 -45.38 -22.69 -1.25
N ALA A 26 -45.69 -23.61 -2.16
CA ALA A 26 -45.36 -23.62 -3.57
C ALA A 26 -46.37 -22.80 -4.40
N GLY A 27 -45.91 -22.40 -5.59
CA GLY A 27 -46.70 -21.78 -6.67
C GLY A 27 -45.81 -20.74 -7.36
N GLY A 28 -45.37 -20.89 -8.61
CA GLY A 28 -46.00 -21.52 -9.76
C GLY A 28 -46.20 -20.42 -10.80
N GLY A 29 -45.28 -20.29 -11.76
CA GLY A 29 -45.38 -19.32 -12.85
C GLY A 29 -44.12 -19.25 -13.71
N SER A 30 -44.10 -20.00 -14.81
CA SER A 30 -43.21 -19.75 -15.96
C SER A 30 -43.55 -18.40 -16.62
N PRO A 31 -42.60 -17.75 -17.32
CA PRO A 31 -42.56 -17.99 -18.77
C PRO A 31 -41.17 -17.95 -19.44
N SER A 32 -41.09 -18.74 -20.52
CA SER A 32 -40.37 -18.52 -21.80
C SER A 32 -38.88 -18.16 -21.82
N SER A 33 -38.08 -19.12 -22.31
CA SER A 33 -36.84 -18.88 -23.06
C SER A 33 -37.10 -18.08 -24.34
N PRO A 34 -36.05 -17.43 -24.89
CA PRO A 34 -35.60 -17.93 -26.17
C PRO A 34 -34.07 -17.99 -26.37
N ALA A 35 -33.72 -18.90 -27.28
CA ALA A 35 -32.63 -18.89 -28.25
C ALA A 35 -31.17 -18.96 -27.77
N ALA A 36 -30.63 -20.17 -27.95
CA ALA A 36 -29.23 -20.48 -28.08
C ALA A 36 -28.58 -19.74 -29.28
N LEU A 37 -27.36 -19.26 -29.07
CA LEU A 37 -26.38 -19.01 -30.13
C LEU A 37 -25.14 -19.84 -29.80
N ALA A 38 -24.85 -20.77 -30.70
CA ALA A 38 -23.74 -21.70 -30.64
C ALA A 38 -22.39 -20.96 -30.70
N SER A 39 -21.44 -21.42 -29.89
CA SER A 39 -20.02 -21.11 -30.04
C SER A 39 -19.29 -22.40 -30.39
N PRO A 40 -18.39 -22.40 -31.40
CA PRO A 40 -17.78 -23.62 -31.90
C PRO A 40 -16.70 -24.18 -30.96
N GLU A 41 -16.81 -25.48 -30.69
CA GLU A 41 -15.78 -26.31 -30.08
C GLU A 41 -14.46 -26.23 -30.85
N VAL A 42 -13.37 -25.93 -30.15
CA VAL A 42 -12.01 -26.28 -30.56
C VAL A 42 -11.50 -27.30 -29.56
N GLY A 43 -11.52 -28.57 -29.95
CA GLY A 43 -11.10 -29.68 -29.10
C GLY A 43 -9.57 -29.71 -28.86
N PRO A 44 -9.11 -30.21 -27.71
CA PRO A 44 -7.70 -30.49 -27.50
C PRO A 44 -7.32 -31.85 -28.09
N LYS A 45 -6.21 -31.86 -28.83
CA LYS A 45 -5.57 -33.05 -29.38
C LYS A 45 -4.76 -33.77 -28.28
N PRO A 46 -4.88 -35.09 -28.11
CA PRO A 46 -4.19 -35.82 -27.03
C PRO A 46 -2.73 -36.11 -27.38
N GLY A 47 -1.80 -35.69 -26.51
CA GLY A 47 -0.38 -36.00 -26.58
C GLY A 47 0.05 -36.90 -25.42
N SER A 48 0.12 -38.20 -25.72
CA SER A 48 0.95 -39.27 -25.12
C SER A 48 1.70 -38.98 -23.80
N ILE A 49 1.27 -39.66 -22.75
CA ILE A 49 1.99 -39.91 -21.49
C ILE A 49 3.17 -40.84 -21.78
N SER A 50 4.39 -40.42 -21.44
CA SER A 50 5.56 -41.30 -21.33
C SER A 50 6.01 -41.40 -19.87
N GLN A 51 6.39 -42.61 -19.51
CA GLN A 51 6.56 -43.13 -18.16
C GLN A 51 7.71 -42.46 -17.37
N LEU A 52 7.47 -42.34 -16.06
CA LEU A 52 8.46 -42.12 -15.00
C LEU A 52 9.47 -43.27 -14.93
N PRO A 53 10.66 -43.00 -14.40
CA PRO A 53 11.24 -43.89 -13.40
C PRO A 53 11.40 -43.18 -12.05
N GLU A 54 10.95 -43.89 -11.01
CA GLU A 54 11.27 -43.64 -9.62
C GLU A 54 12.78 -43.70 -9.40
N THR A 55 13.34 -42.72 -8.67
CA THR A 55 14.48 -42.98 -7.79
C THR A 55 14.38 -42.13 -6.52
N SER A 56 14.62 -42.85 -5.42
CA SER A 56 14.56 -42.53 -4.01
C SER A 56 15.59 -41.54 -3.48
N GLY A 57 15.23 -40.87 -2.38
CA GLY A 57 16.10 -40.69 -1.21
C GLY A 57 17.14 -39.56 -1.27
N GLY A 58 16.80 -38.40 -0.68
CA GLY A 58 17.73 -37.30 -0.48
C GLY A 58 17.51 -36.62 0.88
N THR A 59 18.45 -36.88 1.79
CA THR A 59 18.71 -36.21 3.08
C THR A 59 18.44 -34.71 3.07
N THR A 60 17.65 -34.23 4.03
CA THR A 60 17.49 -32.79 4.32
C THR A 60 18.74 -32.25 5.00
N THR A 61 19.73 -31.84 4.21
CA THR A 61 20.78 -30.93 4.70
C THR A 61 20.16 -29.54 4.85
N SER A 62 20.04 -29.06 6.08
CA SER A 62 19.82 -27.66 6.39
C SER A 62 21.03 -26.86 5.91
N SER A 63 21.01 -26.44 4.65
CA SER A 63 21.92 -25.43 4.15
C SER A 63 21.47 -24.08 4.71
N LEU A 64 22.32 -23.44 5.50
CA LEU A 64 22.18 -22.02 5.81
C LEU A 64 21.97 -21.23 4.50
N PRO A 65 21.09 -20.22 4.48
CA PRO A 65 20.91 -19.38 3.29
C PRO A 65 22.26 -18.81 2.86
N ALA A 66 22.53 -18.77 1.55
CA ALA A 66 23.76 -18.19 1.04
C ALA A 66 23.91 -16.73 1.54
N PRO A 67 25.14 -16.27 1.86
CA PRO A 67 25.40 -14.86 2.15
C PRO A 67 24.84 -13.99 1.02
N GLY A 68 23.96 -13.03 1.35
CA GLY A 68 23.25 -12.19 0.37
C GLY A 68 21.86 -12.68 -0.06
N SER A 69 21.31 -13.74 0.51
CA SER A 69 19.89 -14.05 0.31
C SER A 69 19.00 -13.05 1.06
N LYS A 70 17.83 -12.71 0.50
CA LYS A 70 16.83 -11.77 1.09
C LYS A 70 16.33 -12.19 2.49
N ASN A 71 16.57 -13.44 2.90
CA ASN A 71 16.28 -13.97 4.24
C ASN A 71 17.52 -14.20 5.12
N ALA A 72 18.74 -13.89 4.65
CA ALA A 72 19.93 -13.98 5.47
C ALA A 72 19.91 -12.86 6.52
N THR A 73 19.87 -13.24 7.81
CA THR A 73 19.94 -12.30 8.93
C THR A 73 21.32 -11.65 9.07
N THR A 74 22.31 -12.11 8.30
CA THR A 74 23.66 -11.53 8.25
C THR A 74 23.74 -10.49 7.14
N GLN A 75 23.89 -9.22 7.52
CA GLN A 75 24.14 -8.10 6.60
C GLN A 75 25.38 -8.38 5.72
N PRO A 76 25.41 -7.88 4.47
CA PRO A 76 26.65 -7.84 3.68
C PRO A 76 27.78 -7.14 4.46
N LEU A 77 29.02 -7.56 4.25
CA LEU A 77 30.19 -6.97 4.90
C LEU A 77 30.25 -5.45 4.64
N HIS A 78 30.18 -4.68 5.72
CA HIS A 78 30.25 -3.22 5.76
C HIS A 78 31.48 -2.69 5.00
N ASP A 79 31.27 -1.73 4.08
CA ASP A 79 32.35 -0.92 3.50
C ASP A 79 32.68 0.25 4.45
N PRO A 80 33.82 0.21 5.17
CA PRO A 80 34.16 1.20 6.19
C PRO A 80 34.54 2.58 5.62
N ASN A 81 34.62 2.75 4.29
CA ASN A 81 35.11 3.99 3.66
C ASN A 81 34.06 4.77 2.85
N GLY A 82 32.77 4.39 2.89
CA GLY A 82 31.79 4.78 1.86
C GLY A 82 30.62 5.69 2.23
N VAL A 83 30.58 6.33 3.42
CA VAL A 83 29.44 7.21 3.77
C VAL A 83 29.65 8.61 3.20
N THR A 84 29.09 8.87 2.02
CA THR A 84 28.92 10.24 1.52
C THR A 84 27.47 10.64 1.68
N THR A 85 27.11 11.23 2.82
CA THR A 85 25.86 11.99 2.92
C THR A 85 26.08 13.33 2.21
N SER A 86 25.71 13.44 0.94
CA SER A 86 25.60 14.77 0.34
C SER A 86 24.28 15.40 0.80
N ALA A 87 24.37 16.58 1.43
CA ALA A 87 23.26 17.52 1.47
C ALA A 87 22.74 17.70 0.03
N PRO A 88 21.42 17.91 -0.17
CA PRO A 88 20.77 17.77 -1.47
C PRO A 88 21.59 18.44 -2.57
N ALA A 89 22.15 17.63 -3.47
CA ALA A 89 22.71 18.13 -4.71
C ALA A 89 21.57 18.81 -5.48
N THR A 90 21.79 20.01 -5.99
CA THR A 90 20.86 20.69 -6.88
C THR A 90 20.54 19.77 -8.06
N PRO A 91 19.32 19.20 -8.15
CA PRO A 91 18.97 18.29 -9.24
C PRO A 91 18.88 19.09 -10.54
N GLY A 92 19.41 18.56 -11.64
CA GLY A 92 18.94 18.93 -12.96
C GLY A 92 17.42 18.74 -12.99
N SER A 93 16.70 19.79 -13.39
CA SER A 93 15.34 20.11 -12.93
C SER A 93 14.25 19.08 -13.28
N LYS A 94 13.95 18.16 -12.34
CA LYS A 94 12.58 17.63 -12.11
C LYS A 94 11.78 18.53 -11.12
N ASN A 95 12.35 19.67 -10.71
CA ASN A 95 11.71 20.64 -9.81
C ASN A 95 11.04 21.77 -10.62
N ASP A 96 9.71 21.73 -10.73
CA ASP A 96 8.93 22.96 -10.91
C ASP A 96 9.02 23.75 -9.59
N GLY A 97 9.31 25.05 -9.62
CA GLY A 97 9.59 25.87 -8.44
C GLY A 97 8.40 26.11 -7.50
N GLY A 98 7.97 25.06 -6.78
CA GLY A 98 6.92 25.11 -5.76
C GLY A 98 7.40 25.67 -4.41
N GLU A 99 6.49 26.32 -3.69
CA GLU A 99 6.70 26.76 -2.31
C GLU A 99 7.03 25.56 -1.41
N LEU A 100 8.10 25.69 -0.61
CA LEU A 100 8.45 24.73 0.44
C LEU A 100 7.24 24.52 1.38
N ALA A 101 6.62 23.35 1.32
CA ALA A 101 5.70 22.94 2.37
C ALA A 101 6.48 22.78 3.68
N THR A 102 6.13 23.58 4.68
CA THR A 102 6.69 23.45 6.03
C THR A 102 6.38 22.06 6.57
N ALA A 103 7.40 21.34 7.04
CA ALA A 103 7.23 20.05 7.70
C ALA A 103 6.08 20.11 8.73
N MET A 104 5.17 19.14 8.69
CA MET A 104 4.08 19.08 9.66
C MET A 104 4.66 18.79 11.04
N GLY A 105 4.68 19.80 11.92
CA GLY A 105 4.86 19.61 13.35
C GLY A 105 3.74 18.72 13.91
N ALA A 106 4.02 18.00 15.00
CA ALA A 106 3.04 17.15 15.66
C ALA A 106 1.75 17.93 15.97
N ALA A 107 0.62 17.53 15.42
CA ALA A 107 -0.66 18.15 15.73
C ALA A 107 -1.31 17.40 16.92
N ALA A 108 -1.52 18.09 18.04
CA ALA A 108 -2.32 17.56 19.14
C ALA A 108 -3.81 17.82 18.88
N ALA A 109 -4.64 16.77 18.94
CA ALA A 109 -6.09 16.92 18.90
C ALA A 109 -6.63 17.57 20.20
N PRO A 110 -7.72 18.36 20.12
CA PRO A 110 -8.35 19.02 21.26
C PRO A 110 -9.19 18.03 22.09
N SER A 111 -9.60 18.46 23.28
CA SER A 111 -10.36 17.62 24.22
C SER A 111 -11.61 17.00 23.58
N GLY A 112 -11.69 15.67 23.64
CA GLY A 112 -12.75 14.85 23.05
C GLY A 112 -12.27 13.91 21.95
N TRP A 113 -11.12 14.21 21.34
CA TRP A 113 -10.47 13.38 20.31
C TRP A 113 -8.99 13.23 20.62
N ARG A 114 -8.41 12.07 20.32
CA ARG A 114 -7.03 11.72 20.68
C ARG A 114 -6.24 11.14 19.49
N PHE A 115 -6.72 11.34 18.26
CA PHE A 115 -5.93 11.01 17.07
C PHE A 115 -4.83 12.05 16.92
N ASN A 116 -3.59 11.60 16.94
CA ASN A 116 -2.44 12.44 16.64
C ASN A 116 -1.85 11.96 15.32
N ALA A 117 -1.27 12.89 14.57
CA ALA A 117 -0.48 12.52 13.42
C ALA A 117 0.79 13.34 13.36
N CYS A 118 1.81 12.74 12.78
CA CYS A 118 2.97 13.46 12.31
C CYS A 118 3.30 12.97 10.91
N GLY A 119 3.90 13.85 10.12
CA GLY A 119 4.37 13.51 8.81
C GLY A 119 5.57 14.35 8.45
N SER A 120 6.36 13.84 7.52
CA SER A 120 7.47 14.59 6.95
C SER A 120 7.37 14.42 5.44
N ILE A 121 7.17 15.54 4.77
CA ILE A 121 7.06 15.66 3.32
C ILE A 121 7.96 16.84 2.97
N GLN A 122 8.76 16.68 1.92
CA GLN A 122 9.63 17.73 1.43
C GLN A 122 9.87 17.49 -0.06
N ASP A 123 9.73 18.54 -0.87
CA ASP A 123 10.22 18.58 -2.24
C ASP A 123 11.73 18.35 -2.27
N GLY A 124 12.17 17.38 -3.06
CA GLY A 124 13.57 17.15 -3.35
C GLY A 124 14.03 15.70 -3.18
N GLY A 125 15.32 15.51 -3.39
CA GLY A 125 15.94 14.19 -3.40
C GLY A 125 16.45 13.74 -2.02
N TRP A 126 16.58 12.42 -1.86
CA TRP A 126 17.39 11.80 -0.82
C TRP A 126 18.30 10.76 -1.46
N THR A 127 19.54 10.63 -0.98
CA THR A 127 20.47 9.64 -1.53
C THR A 127 21.32 8.96 -0.46
N THR A 128 21.68 7.69 -0.67
CA THR A 128 22.68 7.01 0.15
C THR A 128 23.49 5.97 -0.63
N THR A 129 24.75 5.78 -0.23
CA THR A 129 25.62 4.66 -0.60
C THR A 129 25.81 3.66 0.55
N SER A 130 25.24 3.96 1.73
CA SER A 130 25.42 3.19 2.97
C SER A 130 24.77 1.81 2.86
N ALA A 131 25.48 0.78 3.30
CA ALA A 131 24.92 -0.57 3.49
C ALA A 131 24.09 -0.69 4.77
N SER A 132 24.21 0.30 5.67
CA SER A 132 23.41 0.42 6.89
C SER A 132 22.19 1.29 6.62
N PHE A 133 21.14 1.11 7.43
CA PHE A 133 19.96 1.95 7.35
C PHE A 133 20.27 3.40 7.75
N GLU A 134 19.94 4.30 6.83
CA GLU A 134 19.98 5.74 7.01
C GLU A 134 18.55 6.27 7.10
N THR A 135 18.36 7.39 7.81
CA THR A 135 17.04 8.03 7.91
C THR A 135 16.70 8.77 6.62
N ILE A 136 15.61 8.39 5.97
CA ILE A 136 15.04 9.13 4.84
C ILE A 136 14.17 10.26 5.38
N ARG A 137 13.23 9.89 6.27
CA ARG A 137 12.30 10.79 6.96
C ARG A 137 12.02 10.26 8.36
N SER A 138 11.69 11.17 9.27
CA SER A 138 11.26 10.80 10.61
C SER A 138 10.31 11.83 11.18
N CYS A 139 9.49 11.43 12.14
CA CYS A 139 8.72 12.38 12.94
C CYS A 139 8.51 11.83 14.36
N THR A 140 8.30 12.72 15.32
CA THR A 140 8.15 12.37 16.74
C THR A 140 6.76 12.74 17.22
N LEU A 141 6.11 11.84 17.96
CA LEU A 141 4.86 12.11 18.68
C LEU A 141 5.06 11.83 20.17
N THR A 142 4.36 12.59 21.01
CA THR A 142 4.16 12.22 22.42
C THR A 142 2.75 11.68 22.57
N LEU A 143 2.64 10.39 22.86
CA LEU A 143 1.39 9.65 22.94
C LEU A 143 0.88 9.70 24.39
N PRO A 144 -0.34 10.19 24.63
CA PRO A 144 -0.87 10.37 25.99
C PRO A 144 -1.22 9.05 26.69
N GLU A 145 -1.36 7.97 25.93
CA GLU A 145 -1.69 6.63 26.41
C GLU A 145 -1.19 5.59 25.39
N ALA A 146 -1.39 4.30 25.68
CA ALA A 146 -1.09 3.24 24.73
C ALA A 146 -2.13 3.20 23.59
N GLY A 147 -1.73 2.64 22.45
CA GLY A 147 -2.59 2.52 21.28
C GLY A 147 -1.92 1.78 20.15
N PHE A 148 -2.27 2.13 18.93
CA PHE A 148 -1.60 1.67 17.73
C PHE A 148 -1.30 2.84 16.80
N VAL A 149 -0.26 2.67 15.99
CA VAL A 149 0.07 3.57 14.89
C VAL A 149 -0.08 2.85 13.56
N TYR A 150 -0.56 3.58 12.56
CA TYR A 150 -0.42 3.23 11.16
C TYR A 150 0.64 4.15 10.54
N MET A 151 1.66 3.54 9.97
CA MET A 151 2.76 4.24 9.31
C MET A 151 2.73 3.94 7.82
N ARG A 152 3.02 4.97 7.01
CA ARG A 152 3.18 4.86 5.57
C ARG A 152 4.39 5.67 5.12
N GLY A 153 5.33 5.02 4.45
CA GLY A 153 6.43 5.66 3.73
C GLY A 153 6.21 5.49 2.24
N SER A 154 6.40 6.54 1.44
CA SER A 154 6.37 6.42 -0.02
C SER A 154 7.32 7.38 -0.71
N SER A 155 7.81 7.02 -1.89
CA SER A 155 8.74 7.84 -2.69
C SER A 155 8.81 7.31 -4.11
N SER A 156 9.35 8.11 -5.04
CA SER A 156 9.90 7.56 -6.28
C SER A 156 11.36 7.18 -6.11
N LEU A 157 11.76 6.07 -6.70
CA LEU A 157 13.12 5.55 -6.73
C LEU A 157 13.66 5.71 -8.15
N GLY A 158 14.79 6.38 -8.33
CA GLY A 158 15.48 6.49 -9.62
C GLY A 158 16.88 5.92 -9.57
N ILE A 159 17.52 5.79 -10.73
CA ILE A 159 18.92 5.35 -10.77
C ILE A 159 19.87 6.51 -10.53
N LYS A 160 21.00 6.24 -9.87
CA LYS A 160 22.14 7.15 -9.82
C LYS A 160 23.43 6.37 -9.95
N GLU A 161 24.26 6.80 -10.92
CA GLU A 161 25.61 6.29 -11.23
C GLU A 161 25.68 4.86 -11.80
N ALA A 162 25.03 3.88 -11.16
CA ALA A 162 25.04 2.48 -11.57
C ALA A 162 23.85 1.71 -11.00
N ASN A 163 23.72 0.44 -11.38
CA ASN A 163 22.70 -0.46 -10.85
C ASN A 163 22.88 -0.69 -9.34
N TYR A 164 21.78 -0.81 -8.62
CA TYR A 164 21.77 -1.14 -7.20
C TYR A 164 20.46 -1.84 -6.79
N GLU A 165 20.51 -2.52 -5.66
CA GLU A 165 19.33 -2.98 -4.92
C GLU A 165 19.25 -2.16 -3.64
N ALA A 166 18.10 -1.54 -3.40
CA ALA A 166 17.83 -0.77 -2.20
C ALA A 166 16.91 -1.54 -1.27
N ARG A 167 17.14 -1.37 0.03
CA ARG A 167 16.30 -1.91 1.09
C ARG A 167 15.71 -0.77 1.89
N PHE A 168 14.41 -0.85 2.15
CA PHE A 168 13.64 0.19 2.82
C PHE A 168 12.85 -0.38 3.97
N ASN A 169 12.57 0.47 4.96
CA ASN A 169 12.03 -0.02 6.22
C ASN A 169 11.22 1.04 6.98
N LEU A 170 10.26 0.60 7.79
CA LEU A 170 9.54 1.44 8.76
C LEU A 170 9.88 0.99 10.18
N ASN A 171 10.26 1.92 11.06
CA ASN A 171 10.67 1.58 12.42
C ASN A 171 10.20 2.59 13.48
N ILE A 172 10.19 2.15 14.75
CA ILE A 172 9.83 2.95 15.93
C ILE A 172 11.02 2.94 16.88
N ASP A 173 11.46 4.13 17.30
CA ASP A 173 12.52 4.39 18.29
C ASP A 173 13.90 3.79 17.97
N SER A 174 14.10 3.30 16.75
CA SER A 174 15.34 2.68 16.31
C SER A 174 15.60 2.92 14.83
N THR A 175 16.87 3.18 14.48
CA THR A 175 17.34 3.27 13.09
C THR A 175 17.95 1.96 12.58
N ALA A 176 17.96 0.89 13.39
CA ALA A 176 18.58 -0.39 13.02
C ALA A 176 17.78 -1.20 11.96
N GLY A 177 16.65 -0.68 11.48
CA GLY A 177 15.69 -1.41 10.66
C GLY A 177 14.82 -2.41 11.43
N ASN A 178 13.78 -2.91 10.78
CA ASN A 178 12.77 -3.83 11.31
C ASN A 178 12.40 -4.88 10.26
N THR A 179 12.85 -6.12 10.42
CA THR A 179 12.67 -7.16 9.40
C THR A 179 11.22 -7.51 9.05
N ASN A 180 10.23 -7.01 9.81
CA ASN A 180 8.82 -7.22 9.47
C ASN A 180 8.29 -6.28 8.37
N THR A 181 9.05 -5.25 8.02
CA THR A 181 8.63 -4.20 7.09
C THR A 181 9.63 -3.98 5.96
N ASP A 182 10.57 -4.91 5.75
CA ASP A 182 11.57 -4.70 4.71
C ASP A 182 10.94 -4.72 3.32
N ARG A 183 11.38 -3.78 2.49
CA ARG A 183 11.10 -3.80 1.05
C ARG A 183 12.40 -3.70 0.28
N TRP A 184 12.60 -4.63 -0.64
CA TRP A 184 13.67 -4.63 -1.62
C TRP A 184 13.12 -4.14 -2.95
N ILE A 185 13.89 -3.29 -3.62
CA ILE A 185 13.60 -2.79 -4.96
C ILE A 185 14.91 -2.59 -5.70
N ASN A 186 14.95 -3.03 -6.95
CA ASN A 186 16.14 -2.93 -7.78
C ASN A 186 15.98 -1.75 -8.75
N ALA A 187 17.03 -0.94 -8.86
CA ALA A 187 17.12 0.14 -9.82
C ALA A 187 18.20 -0.21 -10.85
N TYR A 188 17.81 -0.17 -12.12
CA TYR A 188 18.66 -0.55 -13.23
C TYR A 188 18.85 0.60 -14.22
N THR A 189 19.99 0.56 -14.90
CA THR A 189 20.26 1.42 -16.05
C THR A 189 19.44 0.88 -17.20
N ASP A 190 18.61 1.72 -17.78
CA ASP A 190 17.91 1.44 -19.03
C ASP A 190 18.42 2.38 -20.13
N ALA A 191 17.74 2.39 -21.28
CA ALA A 191 18.12 3.22 -22.42
C ALA A 191 17.93 4.73 -22.17
N THR A 192 17.45 5.15 -21.00
CA THR A 192 17.05 6.52 -20.64
C THR A 192 17.76 7.01 -19.37
N ASP A 193 17.14 7.89 -18.58
CA ASP A 193 17.68 8.43 -17.33
C ASP A 193 17.64 7.41 -16.17
N GLY A 194 17.18 6.19 -16.43
CA GLY A 194 17.10 5.09 -15.48
C GLY A 194 15.68 4.65 -15.19
N THR A 195 15.56 3.54 -14.46
CA THR A 195 14.25 3.00 -14.13
C THR A 195 13.64 3.74 -12.96
N ASP A 196 12.64 4.59 -13.23
CA ASP A 196 11.84 5.22 -12.18
C ASP A 196 10.76 4.25 -11.68
N LYS A 197 10.87 3.90 -10.41
CA LYS A 197 9.95 3.02 -9.68
C LYS A 197 9.25 3.76 -8.56
N ASN A 198 8.18 3.17 -8.07
CA ASN A 198 7.52 3.62 -6.85
C ASN A 198 7.92 2.73 -5.68
N ILE A 199 8.07 3.32 -4.51
CA ILE A 199 8.07 2.57 -3.27
C ILE A 199 6.91 2.99 -2.38
N GLU A 200 6.23 1.98 -1.82
CA GLU A 200 5.37 2.15 -0.65
C GLU A 200 5.66 1.06 0.38
N LEU A 201 5.69 1.48 1.65
CA LEU A 201 5.69 0.62 2.81
C LEU A 201 4.57 1.03 3.75
N THR A 202 3.94 0.04 4.37
CA THR A 202 2.93 0.27 5.40
C THR A 202 3.17 -0.64 6.59
N TRP A 203 2.90 -0.12 7.79
CA TRP A 203 3.02 -0.90 9.01
C TRP A 203 2.02 -0.44 10.06
N LEU A 204 1.28 -1.40 10.61
CA LEU A 204 0.38 -1.22 11.74
C LEU A 204 1.01 -1.83 12.99
N ALA A 205 1.29 -1.02 14.00
CA ALA A 205 2.07 -1.43 15.17
C ALA A 205 1.43 -0.95 16.48
N PRO A 206 1.44 -1.75 17.56
CA PRO A 206 1.11 -1.26 18.88
C PRO A 206 2.20 -0.32 19.40
N VAL A 207 1.81 0.68 20.19
CA VAL A 207 2.71 1.65 20.82
C VAL A 207 2.28 1.93 22.26
N SER A 208 3.26 2.17 23.13
CA SER A 208 3.02 2.59 24.51
C SER A 208 2.72 4.09 24.60
N ALA A 209 2.30 4.54 25.79
CA ALA A 209 2.31 5.96 26.12
C ALA A 209 3.76 6.47 26.20
N GLY A 210 4.00 7.71 25.79
CA GLY A 210 5.32 8.33 25.85
C GLY A 210 5.75 8.99 24.55
N ALA A 211 6.98 9.51 24.54
CA ALA A 211 7.58 10.06 23.33
C ALA A 211 8.12 8.93 22.46
N HIS A 212 7.74 8.93 21.18
CA HIS A 212 8.18 7.97 20.19
C HIS A 212 8.65 8.70 18.94
N THR A 213 9.76 8.24 18.35
CA THR A 213 10.23 8.69 17.04
C THR A 213 10.01 7.58 16.01
N PHE A 214 9.29 7.92 14.96
CA PHE A 214 8.99 7.02 13.86
C PHE A 214 9.90 7.32 12.69
N TYR A 215 10.36 6.27 12.00
CA TYR A 215 11.34 6.37 10.93
C TYR A 215 10.87 5.71 9.64
N PHE A 216 11.11 6.39 8.53
CA PHE A 216 11.23 5.80 7.20
C PHE A 216 12.72 5.73 6.86
N LEU A 217 13.24 4.52 6.70
CA LEU A 217 14.66 4.21 6.57
C LEU A 217 14.97 3.64 5.18
N GLY A 218 16.20 3.84 4.72
CA GLY A 218 16.70 3.29 3.46
C GLY A 218 18.19 2.92 3.55
N ALA A 219 18.58 1.91 2.80
CA ALA A 219 19.96 1.46 2.66
C ALA A 219 20.21 0.94 1.24
N ARG A 220 21.47 0.95 0.80
CA ARG A 220 21.92 0.19 -0.36
C ARG A 220 22.20 -1.24 0.07
N TYR A 221 21.36 -2.17 -0.36
CA TYR A 221 21.55 -3.59 -0.03
C TYR A 221 22.66 -4.24 -0.86
N ASN A 222 22.67 -3.97 -2.17
CA ASN A 222 23.65 -4.52 -3.10
C ASN A 222 23.93 -3.56 -4.28
N GLY A 223 24.96 -3.87 -5.05
CA GLY A 223 25.39 -3.08 -6.22
C GLY A 223 26.30 -1.90 -5.86
N SER A 224 26.79 -1.24 -6.91
CA SER A 224 27.74 -0.13 -6.78
C SER A 224 27.10 1.25 -6.96
N GLY A 225 25.83 1.32 -7.38
CA GLY A 225 25.11 2.57 -7.54
C GLY A 225 24.84 3.32 -6.24
N THR A 226 24.24 4.49 -6.37
CA THR A 226 23.76 5.31 -5.25
C THR A 226 22.25 5.22 -5.19
N VAL A 227 21.68 4.87 -4.04
CA VAL A 227 20.22 4.91 -3.85
C VAL A 227 19.75 6.34 -4.03
N GLN A 228 18.78 6.58 -4.90
CA GLN A 228 18.21 7.90 -5.15
C GLN A 228 16.68 7.87 -5.04
N LEU A 229 16.17 8.66 -4.11
CA LEU A 229 14.75 8.87 -3.89
C LEU A 229 14.35 10.29 -4.29
N TYR A 230 13.12 10.45 -4.79
CA TYR A 230 12.47 11.72 -5.07
C TYR A 230 11.20 11.85 -4.24
N ASP A 231 11.03 13.04 -3.65
CA ASP A 231 9.87 13.48 -2.87
C ASP A 231 9.36 12.45 -1.86
N PRO A 232 10.25 11.91 -1.00
CA PRO A 232 9.83 10.92 -0.03
C PRO A 232 8.86 11.56 0.99
N SER A 233 7.70 10.92 1.12
CA SER A 233 6.68 11.26 2.10
C SER A 233 6.61 10.19 3.18
N PHE A 234 6.46 10.65 4.42
CA PHE A 234 6.26 9.80 5.57
C PHE A 234 5.06 10.29 6.38
N SER A 235 4.22 9.36 6.81
CA SER A 235 2.97 9.65 7.51
C SER A 235 2.74 8.65 8.63
N VAL A 236 2.38 9.17 9.80
CA VAL A 236 2.06 8.38 10.99
C VAL A 236 0.71 8.84 11.51
N LEU A 237 -0.22 7.90 11.64
CA LEU A 237 -1.52 8.08 12.26
C LEU A 237 -1.54 7.31 13.58
N TYR A 238 -1.81 7.98 14.70
CA TYR A 238 -1.96 7.36 16.01
C TYR A 238 -3.42 7.23 16.41
N PHE A 239 -3.77 6.05 16.94
CA PHE A 239 -5.09 5.70 17.44
C PHE A 239 -4.96 5.15 18.87
N PRO A 240 -5.51 5.83 19.88
CA PRO A 240 -5.42 5.37 21.27
C PRO A 240 -6.27 4.13 21.52
N SER A 241 -5.81 3.26 22.42
CA SER A 241 -6.56 2.06 22.81
C SER A 241 -7.86 2.39 23.57
N SER A 242 -7.97 3.58 24.16
CA SER A 242 -9.20 4.04 24.79
C SER A 242 -10.27 4.47 23.78
N SER A 243 -9.93 4.60 22.49
CA SER A 243 -10.93 4.81 21.44
C SER A 243 -11.66 3.49 21.22
N ALA A 244 -12.73 3.28 21.99
CA ALA A 244 -13.55 2.07 21.91
C ALA A 244 -14.19 1.85 20.53
N ASP A 245 -14.12 2.87 19.67
CA ASP A 245 -14.78 2.94 18.38
C ASP A 245 -13.86 2.49 17.22
N VAL A 246 -12.54 2.75 17.28
CA VAL A 246 -11.62 2.35 16.20
C VAL A 246 -11.00 1.00 16.52
N LEU A 247 -11.21 0.05 15.62
CA LEU A 247 -10.58 -1.28 15.69
C LEU A 247 -9.50 -1.40 14.63
N ALA A 248 -8.51 -2.22 14.90
CA ALA A 248 -7.40 -2.45 14.00
C ALA A 248 -6.99 -3.91 14.06
N CYS A 249 -6.67 -4.48 12.89
CA CYS A 249 -5.94 -5.74 12.81
C CYS A 249 -4.86 -5.61 11.74
N GLY A 250 -3.77 -6.33 11.92
CA GLY A 250 -2.73 -6.41 10.92
C GLY A 250 -2.09 -7.78 10.96
N ASP A 251 -1.53 -8.17 9.82
CA ASP A 251 -0.75 -9.38 9.67
C ASP A 251 0.50 -9.00 8.89
N SER A 252 1.65 -9.04 9.56
CA SER A 252 2.95 -8.68 9.04
C SER A 252 3.99 -9.58 9.68
N GLY A 253 5.08 -9.86 8.98
CA GLY A 253 6.15 -10.69 9.51
C GLY A 253 7.05 -11.20 8.41
N GLN A 254 8.27 -11.56 8.81
CA GLN A 254 9.28 -12.08 7.90
C GLN A 254 8.80 -13.39 7.28
N LEU A 255 8.46 -13.35 5.99
CA LEU A 255 7.95 -14.51 5.27
C LEU A 255 8.26 -14.36 3.80
N VAL A 256 8.74 -15.46 3.22
CA VAL A 256 8.65 -15.68 1.78
C VAL A 256 7.38 -16.45 1.49
N TRP A 257 6.43 -15.79 0.84
CA TRP A 257 5.20 -16.40 0.37
C TRP A 257 5.32 -16.69 -1.13
N ASN A 258 4.80 -17.82 -1.60
CA ASN A 258 4.78 -18.10 -3.03
C ASN A 258 3.51 -18.86 -3.48
N THR A 259 3.18 -18.72 -4.76
CA THR A 259 2.13 -19.51 -5.41
C THR A 259 2.41 -19.71 -6.90
N SER A 260 1.91 -20.80 -7.48
CA SER A 260 1.81 -20.98 -8.93
C SER A 260 0.37 -20.97 -9.44
N GLU A 261 -0.58 -20.74 -8.55
CA GLU A 261 -2.01 -20.78 -8.85
C GLU A 261 -2.41 -19.60 -9.73
N THR A 262 -3.37 -19.85 -10.63
CA THR A 262 -4.01 -18.82 -11.47
C THR A 262 -5.33 -18.29 -10.89
N SER A 263 -5.68 -18.77 -9.68
CA SER A 263 -6.73 -18.23 -8.85
C SER A 263 -6.15 -17.52 -7.63
N PHE A 264 -6.81 -16.46 -7.15
CA PHE A 264 -6.38 -15.71 -5.98
C PHE A 264 -6.23 -16.60 -4.75
N GLN A 265 -5.02 -16.56 -4.19
CA GLN A 265 -4.63 -17.22 -2.96
C GLN A 265 -4.45 -16.20 -1.84
N GLN A 266 -4.68 -16.61 -0.60
CA GLN A 266 -4.41 -15.78 0.57
C GLN A 266 -2.91 -15.59 0.76
N VAL A 267 -2.46 -14.34 0.82
CA VAL A 267 -1.10 -13.96 1.23
C VAL A 267 -1.06 -13.65 2.72
N ARG A 268 -1.97 -12.77 3.16
CA ARG A 268 -2.15 -12.33 4.55
C ARG A 268 -3.63 -12.24 4.87
N ALA A 269 -3.98 -12.47 6.14
CA ALA A 269 -5.33 -12.24 6.60
C ALA A 269 -5.38 -11.84 8.06
N CYS A 270 -6.35 -10.99 8.41
CA CYS A 270 -6.68 -10.71 9.79
C CYS A 270 -8.20 -10.58 9.95
N ALA A 271 -8.71 -10.72 11.17
CA ALA A 271 -10.13 -10.69 11.43
C ALA A 271 -10.48 -9.63 12.49
N LEU A 272 -11.63 -9.00 12.34
CA LEU A 272 -12.23 -8.12 13.33
C LEU A 272 -13.67 -8.56 13.60
N ASN A 273 -14.08 -8.46 14.86
CA ASN A 273 -15.50 -8.46 15.20
C ASN A 273 -15.97 -7.01 15.32
N VAL A 274 -16.65 -6.56 14.28
CA VAL A 274 -17.07 -5.17 14.11
C VAL A 274 -18.38 -4.93 14.87
N PRO A 275 -18.44 -4.00 15.84
CA PRO A 275 -19.59 -3.84 16.73
C PRO A 275 -20.81 -3.19 16.08
N GLN A 276 -20.61 -2.40 15.01
CA GLN A 276 -21.66 -1.71 14.27
C GLN A 276 -21.24 -1.49 12.81
N SER A 277 -22.16 -1.16 11.91
CA SER A 277 -21.76 -0.85 10.53
C SER A 277 -20.79 0.33 10.48
N GLY A 278 -19.87 0.33 9.52
CA GLY A 278 -18.86 1.37 9.38
C GLY A 278 -18.06 1.25 8.10
N PHE A 279 -16.86 1.81 8.12
CA PHE A 279 -15.90 1.78 7.03
C PHE A 279 -14.62 1.07 7.47
N VAL A 280 -13.96 0.41 6.54
CA VAL A 280 -12.65 -0.17 6.76
C VAL A 280 -11.71 0.38 5.70
N TYR A 281 -10.58 0.93 6.16
CA TYR A 281 -9.41 1.16 5.33
C TYR A 281 -8.48 -0.04 5.44
N MET A 282 -8.08 -0.57 4.30
CA MET A 282 -7.12 -1.67 4.18
C MET A 282 -5.97 -1.23 3.30
N ASN A 283 -4.77 -1.66 3.66
CA ASN A 283 -3.60 -1.55 2.80
C ASN A 283 -2.81 -2.86 2.83
N GLY A 284 -2.47 -3.36 1.64
CA GLY A 284 -1.60 -4.52 1.46
C GLY A 284 -0.31 -4.08 0.77
N SER A 285 0.84 -4.44 1.35
CA SER A 285 2.14 -4.13 0.76
C SER A 285 3.10 -5.32 0.83
N SER A 286 4.03 -5.41 -0.11
CA SER A 286 5.06 -6.46 -0.18
C SER A 286 6.19 -6.04 -1.11
N SER A 287 7.30 -6.76 -1.11
CA SER A 287 8.18 -6.83 -2.29
C SER A 287 7.86 -8.08 -3.09
N ALA A 288 7.65 -7.94 -4.39
CA ALA A 288 7.59 -9.05 -5.33
C ALA A 288 8.95 -9.22 -5.98
N GLY A 289 9.42 -10.45 -6.13
CA GLY A 289 10.72 -10.72 -6.74
C GLY A 289 10.82 -12.17 -7.23
N LEU A 290 11.91 -12.51 -7.91
CA LEU A 290 12.13 -13.90 -8.34
C LEU A 290 12.73 -14.75 -7.22
N ALA A 291 12.40 -16.04 -7.24
CA ALA A 291 13.24 -17.05 -6.62
C ALA A 291 14.61 -17.06 -7.31
N SER A 292 15.68 -17.45 -6.60
CA SER A 292 16.97 -17.69 -7.25
C SER A 292 16.84 -18.73 -8.38
N GLY A 293 17.22 -18.34 -9.61
CA GLY A 293 17.02 -19.17 -10.81
C GLY A 293 15.56 -19.28 -11.29
N GLY A 294 14.68 -18.42 -10.78
CA GLY A 294 13.26 -18.37 -11.13
C GLY A 294 13.01 -17.93 -12.57
N GLN A 295 11.82 -18.26 -13.07
CA GLN A 295 11.34 -17.80 -14.38
C GLN A 295 10.49 -16.54 -14.21
N PRO A 296 10.41 -15.66 -15.22
CA PRO A 296 9.51 -14.50 -15.19
C PRO A 296 8.05 -14.88 -14.93
N TYR A 297 7.34 -13.98 -14.28
CA TYR A 297 5.90 -14.08 -14.07
C TYR A 297 5.26 -12.69 -14.05
N GLU A 298 3.95 -12.70 -14.25
CA GLU A 298 3.08 -11.55 -14.03
C GLU A 298 2.08 -11.94 -12.94
N ALA A 299 1.94 -11.07 -11.95
CA ALA A 299 1.10 -11.32 -10.79
C ALA A 299 0.02 -10.27 -10.63
N ARG A 300 -1.12 -10.70 -10.09
CA ARG A 300 -2.22 -9.82 -9.69
C ARG A 300 -2.42 -9.86 -8.19
N TYR A 301 -2.70 -8.70 -7.62
CA TYR A 301 -2.91 -8.51 -6.18
C TYR A 301 -4.22 -7.81 -5.90
N ARG A 302 -4.93 -8.25 -4.86
CA ARG A 302 -6.22 -7.67 -4.46
C ARG A 302 -6.40 -7.65 -2.95
N LEU A 303 -7.26 -6.74 -2.51
CA LEU A 303 -7.80 -6.69 -1.16
C LEU A 303 -9.25 -7.17 -1.14
N GLY A 304 -9.63 -7.89 -0.08
CA GLY A 304 -10.97 -8.46 0.06
C GLY A 304 -11.49 -8.42 1.48
N VAL A 305 -12.83 -8.32 1.60
CA VAL A 305 -13.58 -8.55 2.84
C VAL A 305 -14.36 -9.84 2.65
N ASP A 306 -14.17 -10.80 3.55
CA ASP A 306 -14.80 -12.12 3.60
C ASP A 306 -14.61 -13.00 2.36
N SER A 307 -13.80 -12.57 1.40
CA SER A 307 -13.45 -13.34 0.21
C SER A 307 -11.99 -13.15 -0.19
N VAL A 308 -11.28 -14.26 -0.38
CA VAL A 308 -9.90 -14.30 -0.89
C VAL A 308 -9.82 -13.78 -2.32
N SER A 309 -10.89 -13.87 -3.12
CA SER A 309 -10.90 -13.34 -4.50
C SER A 309 -10.67 -11.83 -4.60
N GLY A 310 -10.87 -11.13 -3.47
CA GLY A 310 -10.76 -9.68 -3.38
C GLY A 310 -11.76 -8.93 -4.25
N THR A 311 -11.54 -7.62 -4.35
CA THR A 311 -12.36 -6.68 -5.13
C THR A 311 -11.59 -6.21 -6.35
N ALA A 312 -12.24 -6.21 -7.52
CA ALA A 312 -11.61 -5.80 -8.78
C ALA A 312 -11.11 -4.34 -8.79
N SER A 313 -11.66 -3.45 -7.95
CA SER A 313 -11.20 -2.07 -7.82
C SER A 313 -9.81 -1.93 -7.16
N THR A 314 -9.28 -3.02 -6.61
CA THR A 314 -7.98 -3.06 -5.91
C THR A 314 -6.93 -3.85 -6.68
N ASP A 315 -7.25 -4.26 -7.91
CA ASP A 315 -6.42 -5.10 -8.75
C ASP A 315 -5.14 -4.35 -9.12
N ARG A 316 -4.00 -4.87 -8.67
CA ARG A 316 -2.66 -4.36 -9.01
C ARG A 316 -1.90 -5.44 -9.75
N TRP A 317 -1.21 -5.02 -10.79
CA TRP A 317 -0.48 -5.88 -11.70
C TRP A 317 1.00 -5.55 -11.58
N VAL A 318 1.83 -6.59 -11.55
CA VAL A 318 3.28 -6.45 -11.44
C VAL A 318 3.95 -7.51 -12.29
N ASN A 319 4.80 -7.05 -13.19
CA ASN A 319 5.70 -7.91 -13.96
C ASN A 319 7.00 -8.09 -13.20
N VAL A 320 7.38 -9.35 -12.98
CA VAL A 320 8.64 -9.72 -12.38
C VAL A 320 9.44 -10.50 -13.42
N THR A 321 10.58 -9.93 -13.81
CA THR A 321 11.41 -10.41 -14.92
C THR A 321 12.81 -10.79 -14.45
N THR A 322 13.52 -11.59 -15.24
CA THR A 322 14.92 -11.90 -14.99
C THR A 322 15.79 -10.69 -15.32
N ASP A 323 16.78 -10.43 -14.50
CA ASP A 323 17.84 -9.45 -14.77
C ASP A 323 19.22 -10.08 -14.58
N SER A 324 20.28 -9.26 -14.57
CA SER A 324 21.65 -9.73 -14.38
C SER A 324 21.97 -10.18 -12.95
N GLY A 325 21.02 -10.03 -12.02
CA GLY A 325 21.11 -10.43 -10.62
C GLY A 325 20.16 -11.59 -10.31
N ASP A 326 19.38 -11.44 -9.25
CA ASP A 326 18.43 -12.44 -8.77
C ASP A 326 16.98 -12.19 -9.23
N GLY A 327 16.77 -11.30 -10.20
CA GLY A 327 15.47 -10.92 -10.73
C GLY A 327 15.00 -9.54 -10.25
N THR A 328 14.06 -8.96 -10.99
CA THR A 328 13.59 -7.61 -10.70
C THR A 328 12.76 -7.63 -9.43
N ASP A 329 13.18 -6.91 -8.39
CA ASP A 329 12.29 -6.63 -7.27
C ASP A 329 11.43 -5.40 -7.55
N GLU A 330 10.13 -5.58 -7.32
CA GLU A 330 9.10 -4.56 -7.45
C GLU A 330 8.38 -4.39 -6.11
N ALA A 331 8.12 -3.14 -5.71
CA ALA A 331 7.20 -2.90 -4.60
C ALA A 331 5.78 -3.23 -5.03
N VAL A 332 4.99 -3.83 -4.15
CA VAL A 332 3.56 -4.03 -4.31
C VAL A 332 2.86 -3.19 -3.26
N ALA A 333 1.87 -2.41 -3.68
CA ALA A 333 1.03 -1.61 -2.80
C ALA A 333 -0.38 -1.49 -3.36
N THR A 334 -1.37 -1.76 -2.51
CA THR A 334 -2.78 -1.63 -2.84
C THR A 334 -3.56 -1.17 -1.62
N SER A 335 -4.62 -0.39 -1.85
CA SER A 335 -5.47 0.10 -0.77
C SER A 335 -6.95 0.04 -1.13
N LEU A 336 -7.78 -0.07 -0.11
CA LEU A 336 -9.23 -0.15 -0.22
C LEU A 336 -9.88 0.56 0.95
N LEU A 337 -10.77 1.50 0.65
CA LEU A 337 -11.77 1.99 1.59
C LEU A 337 -13.13 1.42 1.19
N THR A 338 -13.75 0.65 2.08
CA THR A 338 -15.06 0.03 1.82
C THR A 338 -15.95 0.06 3.06
N SER A 339 -17.26 -0.06 2.89
CA SER A 339 -18.18 -0.24 4.01
C SER A 339 -18.22 -1.69 4.47
N VAL A 340 -18.47 -1.88 5.76
CA VAL A 340 -18.69 -3.20 6.38
C VAL A 340 -19.89 -3.13 7.32
N ALA A 341 -20.59 -4.25 7.47
CA ALA A 341 -21.69 -4.38 8.42
C ALA A 341 -21.17 -4.65 9.84
N ALA A 342 -22.07 -4.69 10.81
CA ALA A 342 -21.77 -5.25 12.13
C ALA A 342 -21.60 -6.77 12.02
N GLY A 343 -20.60 -7.33 12.68
CA GLY A 343 -20.35 -8.76 12.71
C GLY A 343 -18.87 -9.14 12.58
N ALA A 344 -18.61 -10.44 12.51
CA ALA A 344 -17.28 -10.97 12.28
C ALA A 344 -16.92 -10.85 10.80
N HIS A 345 -15.77 -10.24 10.52
CA HIS A 345 -15.22 -10.08 9.18
C HIS A 345 -13.77 -10.57 9.13
N THR A 346 -13.39 -11.19 8.02
CA THR A 346 -11.99 -11.52 7.70
C THR A 346 -11.54 -10.70 6.50
N PHE A 347 -10.40 -10.05 6.63
CA PHE A 347 -9.80 -9.21 5.61
C PHE A 347 -8.63 -9.93 4.99
N TYR A 348 -8.49 -9.82 3.67
CA TYR A 348 -7.49 -10.57 2.90
C TYR A 348 -6.64 -9.62 2.06
N PHE A 349 -5.33 -9.86 2.07
CA PHE A 349 -4.43 -9.50 0.98
C PHE A 349 -4.13 -10.77 0.19
N SER A 350 -4.43 -10.74 -1.10
CA SER A 350 -4.42 -11.93 -1.96
C SER A 350 -3.58 -11.70 -3.20
N ALA A 351 -3.01 -12.78 -3.73
CA ALA A 351 -2.22 -12.76 -4.95
C ALA A 351 -2.52 -13.98 -5.83
N THR A 352 -2.31 -13.83 -7.14
CA THR A 352 -2.38 -14.91 -8.12
C THR A 352 -1.35 -14.70 -9.20
N ARG A 353 -0.91 -15.79 -9.84
CA ARG A 353 -0.22 -15.71 -11.13
C ARG A 353 -1.23 -15.41 -12.21
N TYR A 354 -0.94 -14.44 -13.07
CA TYR A 354 -1.73 -14.16 -14.26
C TYR A 354 -1.08 -14.76 -15.50
N ASN A 355 0.22 -14.52 -15.68
CA ASN A 355 1.00 -15.00 -16.81
C ASN A 355 2.41 -15.46 -16.38
N GLY A 356 3.14 -16.06 -17.32
CA GLY A 356 4.48 -16.61 -17.11
C GLY A 356 4.50 -17.98 -16.44
N THR A 357 5.69 -18.53 -16.28
CA THR A 357 5.88 -19.91 -15.76
C THR A 357 6.50 -19.93 -14.37
N GLY A 358 7.09 -18.81 -13.91
CA GLY A 358 7.59 -18.69 -12.54
C GLY A 358 6.46 -18.73 -11.51
N PRO A 359 6.76 -19.16 -10.26
CA PRO A 359 5.86 -18.91 -9.14
C PRO A 359 5.89 -17.42 -8.78
N VAL A 360 4.74 -16.85 -8.44
CA VAL A 360 4.68 -15.56 -7.76
C VAL A 360 5.39 -15.70 -6.43
N GLN A 361 6.32 -14.80 -6.13
CA GLN A 361 7.03 -14.80 -4.85
C GLN A 361 7.01 -13.42 -4.22
N LEU A 362 6.60 -13.39 -2.96
CA LEU A 362 6.45 -12.19 -2.14
C LEU A 362 7.35 -12.28 -0.91
N TYR A 363 8.08 -11.21 -0.66
CA TYR A 363 8.91 -11.00 0.52
C TYR A 363 8.23 -10.04 1.48
N ASP A 364 8.11 -10.49 2.73
CA ASP A 364 7.58 -9.78 3.89
C ASP A 364 6.23 -9.09 3.64
N PRO A 365 5.23 -9.79 3.08
CA PRO A 365 3.94 -9.20 2.83
C PRO A 365 3.30 -8.74 4.15
N ALA A 366 2.62 -7.60 4.09
CA ALA A 366 1.92 -6.99 5.21
C ALA A 366 0.50 -6.63 4.79
N LEU A 367 -0.43 -6.81 5.73
CA LEU A 367 -1.80 -6.33 5.67
C LEU A 367 -2.05 -5.45 6.89
N SER A 368 -2.53 -4.23 6.66
CA SER A 368 -2.98 -3.29 7.70
C SER A 368 -4.45 -2.97 7.50
N VAL A 369 -5.25 -3.11 8.55
CA VAL A 369 -6.71 -2.89 8.53
C VAL A 369 -7.10 -1.96 9.67
N ILE A 370 -7.81 -0.88 9.34
CA ILE A 370 -8.33 0.10 10.30
C ILE A 370 -9.83 0.27 10.06
N TYR A 371 -10.63 0.01 11.09
CA TYR A 371 -12.07 0.15 11.09
C TYR A 371 -12.52 1.47 11.74
N PHE A 372 -13.48 2.14 11.11
CA PHE A 372 -14.13 3.37 11.56
C PHE A 372 -15.65 3.18 11.64
N PRO A 373 -16.30 3.35 12.80
CA PRO A 373 -17.73 3.10 12.95
C PRO A 373 -18.61 4.20 12.37
N ALA A 374 -19.80 3.85 11.87
CA ALA A 374 -20.84 4.77 11.44
C ALA A 374 -22.13 4.60 12.30
N PRO A 375 -22.97 5.65 12.47
CA PRO A 375 -22.90 7.00 11.91
C PRO A 375 -22.04 7.97 12.72
N ASN A 376 -21.53 7.55 13.88
CA ASN A 376 -20.67 8.33 14.77
C ASN A 376 -19.24 8.46 14.20
N VAL A 377 -19.10 8.54 12.87
CA VAL A 377 -17.80 8.44 12.21
C VAL A 377 -16.97 9.64 12.61
N THR A 378 -16.02 9.29 13.48
CA THR A 378 -14.98 10.13 14.01
C THR A 378 -14.07 10.49 12.80
N ALA A 379 -13.76 9.55 11.91
CA ALA A 379 -13.15 9.92 10.63
C ALA A 379 -14.21 10.34 9.59
N LYS A 380 -14.03 11.46 8.89
CA LYS A 380 -14.65 11.66 7.57
C LYS A 380 -13.80 10.93 6.55
N VAL A 381 -14.44 10.06 5.77
CA VAL A 381 -13.75 9.29 4.73
C VAL A 381 -14.41 9.54 3.39
N CYS A 382 -13.60 9.70 2.35
CA CYS A 382 -14.07 9.60 0.98
C CYS A 382 -13.18 8.64 0.19
N GLY A 383 -13.82 7.89 -0.71
CA GLY A 383 -13.16 6.94 -1.57
C GLY A 383 -13.68 7.11 -2.99
N ALA A 384 -12.78 7.15 -3.95
CA ALA A 384 -13.09 7.07 -5.37
C ALA A 384 -12.27 5.92 -5.95
N GLY A 385 -12.78 4.69 -5.76
CA GLY A 385 -12.22 3.48 -6.34
C GLY A 385 -13.11 2.96 -7.45
N GLY A 386 -12.51 2.38 -8.48
CA GLY A 386 -13.22 1.75 -9.58
C GLY A 386 -12.34 0.68 -10.24
N SER A 387 -12.95 -0.21 -11.01
CA SER A 387 -12.24 -1.21 -11.83
C SER A 387 -12.07 -0.76 -13.30
N ASP A 388 -12.34 0.51 -13.57
CA ASP A 388 -12.20 1.16 -14.86
C ASP A 388 -10.74 1.44 -15.20
N THR A 389 -10.53 1.79 -16.46
CA THR A 389 -9.24 2.22 -17.00
C THR A 389 -9.28 3.73 -17.23
N TRP A 390 -8.19 4.41 -16.91
CA TRP A 390 -7.96 5.81 -17.22
C TRP A 390 -6.80 5.95 -18.20
N THR A 391 -6.87 6.91 -19.12
CA THR A 391 -5.80 7.18 -20.08
C THR A 391 -5.54 8.66 -20.27
N ASN A 392 -4.28 9.06 -20.48
CA ASN A 392 -3.88 10.42 -20.83
C ASN A 392 -2.66 10.44 -21.74
N SER A 393 -2.76 11.10 -22.90
CA SER A 393 -1.64 11.24 -23.87
C SER A 393 -1.00 12.63 -23.86
N THR A 394 -1.43 13.52 -22.94
CA THR A 394 -0.96 14.91 -22.87
C THR A 394 0.10 15.11 -21.80
N THR A 395 0.90 16.18 -21.94
CA THR A 395 1.88 16.62 -20.95
C THR A 395 1.29 17.52 -19.86
N SER A 396 -0.03 17.64 -19.83
CA SER A 396 -0.77 18.39 -18.81
C SER A 396 -1.39 17.43 -17.82
N TYR A 397 -1.48 17.87 -16.56
CA TYR A 397 -2.20 17.12 -15.53
C TYR A 397 -3.68 17.03 -15.88
N SER A 398 -4.23 15.84 -15.67
CA SER A 398 -5.67 15.62 -15.67
C SER A 398 -6.07 14.72 -14.51
N VAL A 399 -7.33 14.87 -14.08
CA VAL A 399 -7.89 14.16 -12.94
C VAL A 399 -8.07 12.68 -13.28
N ILE A 400 -7.45 11.82 -12.47
CA ILE A 400 -7.64 10.36 -12.48
C ILE A 400 -8.81 10.00 -11.57
N ARG A 401 -8.78 10.52 -10.34
CA ARG A 401 -9.82 10.38 -9.32
C ARG A 401 -9.97 11.64 -8.50
N SER A 402 -11.17 11.87 -7.99
CA SER A 402 -11.40 12.89 -6.98
C SER A 402 -12.51 12.47 -6.03
N CYS A 403 -12.48 13.03 -4.82
CA CYS A 403 -13.59 12.96 -3.90
C CYS A 403 -13.67 14.21 -3.03
N THR A 404 -14.88 14.57 -2.61
CA THR A 404 -15.14 15.79 -1.84
C THR A 404 -15.57 15.44 -0.43
N LEU A 405 -15.00 16.14 0.56
CA LEU A 405 -15.39 16.03 1.96
C LEU A 405 -15.72 17.39 2.55
N ASN A 406 -16.76 17.42 3.38
CA ASN A 406 -16.98 18.54 4.28
C ASN A 406 -16.24 18.27 5.60
N VAL A 407 -15.21 19.06 5.84
CA VAL A 407 -14.32 19.02 7.00
C VAL A 407 -14.91 19.95 8.06
N PRO A 408 -15.40 19.41 9.19
CA PRO A 408 -16.14 20.20 10.17
C PRO A 408 -15.27 21.22 10.91
N ASP A 409 -13.97 20.96 11.05
CA ASP A 409 -13.00 21.82 11.74
C ASP A 409 -11.60 21.61 11.16
N ASN A 410 -10.70 22.58 11.35
CA ASN A 410 -9.31 22.46 10.93
C ASN A 410 -8.69 21.14 11.43
N SER A 411 -8.04 20.40 10.54
CA SER A 411 -7.51 19.07 10.83
C SER A 411 -6.35 18.75 9.86
N PHE A 412 -6.00 17.48 9.75
CA PHE A 412 -5.19 16.93 8.67
C PHE A 412 -6.01 15.95 7.84
N ALA A 413 -5.61 15.74 6.59
CA ALA A 413 -6.08 14.66 5.75
C ALA A 413 -4.94 13.69 5.49
N PHE A 414 -5.17 12.42 5.76
CA PHE A 414 -4.39 11.34 5.19
C PHE A 414 -4.94 11.00 3.82
N ILE A 415 -4.09 11.07 2.80
CA ILE A 415 -4.43 10.79 1.41
C ILE A 415 -3.63 9.58 0.97
N ASP A 416 -4.29 8.63 0.33
CA ASP A 416 -3.69 7.42 -0.25
C ASP A 416 -4.32 7.15 -1.62
N ALA A 417 -3.51 7.17 -2.66
CA ALA A 417 -3.90 6.97 -4.03
C ALA A 417 -3.06 5.84 -4.64
N THR A 418 -3.73 4.86 -5.23
CA THR A 418 -3.06 3.70 -5.82
C THR A 418 -3.66 3.36 -7.18
N ALA A 419 -2.85 2.78 -8.07
CA ALA A 419 -3.29 2.31 -9.39
C ALA A 419 -2.32 1.24 -9.91
N SER A 420 -2.67 0.61 -11.04
CA SER A 420 -1.71 -0.17 -11.84
C SER A 420 -1.44 0.57 -13.15
N ALA A 421 -0.19 0.95 -13.40
CA ALA A 421 0.25 1.51 -14.66
C ALA A 421 0.61 0.40 -15.64
N GLY A 422 0.27 0.56 -16.92
CA GLY A 422 0.64 -0.38 -17.98
C GLY A 422 0.58 0.28 -19.35
N LEU A 423 0.87 -0.49 -20.40
CA LEU A 423 0.80 0.04 -21.76
C LEU A 423 -0.64 0.06 -22.30
N ASN A 424 -0.91 1.06 -23.13
CA ASN A 424 -2.17 1.12 -23.88
C ASN A 424 -2.15 0.21 -25.12
N ASP A 425 -0.99 0.01 -25.71
CA ASP A 425 -0.76 -0.89 -26.84
C ASP A 425 0.68 -1.42 -26.79
N THR A 426 0.90 -2.56 -27.44
CA THR A 426 2.21 -3.24 -27.52
C THR A 426 3.04 -2.70 -28.68
N GLY A 427 4.36 -2.80 -28.57
CA GLY A 427 5.30 -2.47 -29.64
C GLY A 427 5.92 -1.08 -29.53
N ALA A 428 6.91 -0.83 -30.39
CA ALA A 428 7.78 0.34 -30.31
C ALA A 428 7.01 1.68 -30.35
N GLY A 429 7.43 2.62 -29.50
CA GLY A 429 6.86 3.96 -29.42
C GLY A 429 5.72 4.11 -28.41
N ASN A 430 5.33 3.03 -27.74
CA ASN A 430 4.32 3.06 -26.67
C ASN A 430 4.89 3.35 -25.28
N ASP A 431 6.22 3.38 -25.12
CA ASP A 431 6.87 3.70 -23.85
C ASP A 431 6.52 5.11 -23.37
N TRP A 432 6.38 5.25 -22.05
CA TRP A 432 6.10 6.52 -21.41
C TRP A 432 6.65 6.59 -19.99
N GLU A 433 6.99 7.81 -19.57
CA GLU A 433 7.23 8.17 -18.17
C GLU A 433 6.03 9.01 -17.70
N GLY A 434 5.40 8.58 -16.62
CA GLY A 434 4.24 9.25 -16.04
C GLY A 434 4.62 9.96 -14.77
N GLN A 435 4.08 11.16 -14.57
CA GLN A 435 4.20 11.90 -13.32
C GLN A 435 2.82 12.03 -12.68
N PHE A 436 2.72 11.63 -11.42
CA PHE A 436 1.47 11.52 -10.67
C PHE A 436 1.55 12.34 -9.38
N ARG A 437 0.45 13.01 -9.03
CA ARG A 437 0.34 13.85 -7.83
C ARG A 437 -0.95 13.58 -7.08
N VAL A 438 -0.95 13.92 -5.80
CA VAL A 438 -2.19 14.19 -5.05
C VAL A 438 -2.30 15.67 -4.74
N GLY A 439 -3.52 16.17 -4.58
CA GLY A 439 -3.78 17.58 -4.27
C GLY A 439 -5.08 17.80 -3.49
N VAL A 440 -5.18 18.96 -2.86
CA VAL A 440 -6.39 19.46 -2.18
C VAL A 440 -6.79 20.77 -2.84
N ASP A 441 -8.03 20.83 -3.33
CA ASP A 441 -8.63 21.96 -4.05
C ASP A 441 -7.86 22.45 -5.28
N ASN A 442 -6.92 21.64 -5.76
CA ASN A 442 -6.11 21.89 -6.95
C ASN A 442 -6.10 20.62 -7.82
N ASP A 443 -6.70 20.73 -9.00
CA ASP A 443 -6.82 19.65 -10.00
C ASP A 443 -5.52 19.41 -10.81
N THR A 444 -4.44 20.14 -10.48
CA THR A 444 -3.08 19.87 -10.95
C THR A 444 -2.20 19.19 -9.89
N GLY A 445 -2.72 18.95 -8.69
CA GLY A 445 -2.00 18.30 -7.60
C GLY A 445 -0.97 19.23 -6.92
N SER A 446 -0.12 18.63 -6.08
CA SER A 446 1.03 19.30 -5.46
C SER A 446 2.32 18.55 -5.78
N SER A 447 3.39 19.29 -6.11
CA SER A 447 4.70 18.74 -6.45
C SER A 447 5.36 17.99 -5.29
N ILE A 448 5.00 18.30 -4.04
CA ILE A 448 5.53 17.64 -2.83
C ILE A 448 5.18 16.15 -2.75
N PHE A 449 4.28 15.71 -3.62
CA PHE A 449 3.83 14.33 -3.77
C PHE A 449 4.16 13.78 -5.14
N ASP A 450 5.11 14.34 -5.88
CA ASP A 450 5.41 13.83 -7.20
C ASP A 450 5.87 12.38 -7.17
N ARG A 451 5.28 11.57 -8.05
CA ARG A 451 5.67 10.18 -8.27
C ARG A 451 5.90 9.98 -9.75
N TRP A 452 7.11 9.58 -10.10
CA TRP A 452 7.51 9.17 -11.44
C TRP A 452 7.53 7.66 -11.55
N ILE A 453 7.01 7.18 -12.67
CA ILE A 453 7.00 5.76 -13.04
C ILE A 453 7.25 5.65 -14.52
N ASN A 454 8.21 4.80 -14.87
CA ASN A 454 8.45 4.41 -16.25
C ASN A 454 7.71 3.14 -16.61
N VAL A 455 7.05 3.15 -17.76
CA VAL A 455 6.39 1.98 -18.35
C VAL A 455 6.97 1.75 -19.73
N TYR A 456 7.51 0.55 -19.94
CA TYR A 456 8.22 0.17 -21.16
C TYR A 456 7.51 -0.96 -21.89
N THR A 457 7.76 -1.05 -23.19
CA THR A 457 7.47 -2.22 -24.00
C THR A 457 8.35 -3.37 -23.52
N ASP A 458 7.73 -4.47 -23.13
CA ASP A 458 8.41 -5.73 -22.85
C ASP A 458 8.04 -6.78 -23.92
N ALA A 459 8.46 -8.03 -23.71
CA ALA A 459 8.22 -9.12 -24.67
C ALA A 459 6.73 -9.52 -24.78
N THR A 460 5.85 -8.93 -23.97
CA THR A 460 4.43 -9.26 -23.83
C THR A 460 3.58 -8.01 -24.03
N ASP A 461 2.74 -7.65 -23.06
CA ASP A 461 1.80 -6.53 -23.11
C ASP A 461 2.34 -5.22 -22.51
N GLY A 462 3.62 -5.18 -22.15
CA GLY A 462 4.27 -4.04 -21.50
C GLY A 462 4.47 -4.24 -20.01
N THR A 463 5.41 -3.48 -19.42
CA THR A 463 5.70 -3.61 -17.99
C THR A 463 4.56 -3.05 -17.15
N ASP A 464 3.83 -3.91 -16.47
CA ASP A 464 2.86 -3.45 -15.48
C ASP A 464 3.54 -3.08 -14.16
N ARG A 465 3.25 -1.86 -13.68
CA ARG A 465 3.85 -1.31 -12.46
C ARG A 465 2.79 -0.74 -11.52
N PRO A 466 2.93 -0.94 -10.20
CA PRO A 466 2.04 -0.31 -9.26
C PRO A 466 2.40 1.17 -9.10
N VAL A 467 1.36 2.00 -9.07
CA VAL A 467 1.44 3.41 -8.68
C VAL A 467 0.97 3.52 -7.26
N SER A 468 1.77 4.17 -6.40
CA SER A 468 1.30 4.57 -5.08
C SER A 468 1.72 5.99 -4.70
N ASN A 469 0.77 6.79 -4.24
CA ASN A 469 1.00 8.18 -3.90
C ASN A 469 0.17 8.57 -2.69
N GLY A 470 0.71 9.44 -1.83
CA GLY A 470 -0.03 9.90 -0.68
C GLY A 470 0.84 10.49 0.41
N GLY A 471 0.16 10.93 1.47
CA GLY A 471 0.77 11.46 2.67
C GLY A 471 -0.23 12.22 3.52
N LEU A 472 0.28 13.06 4.41
CA LEU A 472 -0.51 13.91 5.29
C LEU A 472 -0.46 15.35 4.82
N VAL A 473 -1.62 16.01 4.82
CA VAL A 473 -1.73 17.44 4.54
C VAL A 473 -2.58 18.12 5.60
N ASN A 474 -2.22 19.33 5.99
CA ASN A 474 -3.11 20.16 6.81
C ASN A 474 -4.27 20.64 5.96
N ILE A 475 -5.47 20.65 6.55
CA ILE A 475 -6.70 21.09 5.89
C ILE A 475 -7.48 22.00 6.82
N SER A 476 -8.08 23.05 6.25
CA SER A 476 -8.97 23.93 6.99
C SER A 476 -10.34 23.30 7.20
N LYS A 477 -11.14 23.92 8.05
CA LYS A 477 -12.59 23.75 8.09
C LYS A 477 -13.18 24.17 6.74
N GLY A 478 -14.04 23.34 6.16
CA GLY A 478 -14.73 23.66 4.93
C GLY A 478 -14.95 22.46 4.02
N VAL A 479 -15.47 22.73 2.83
CA VAL A 479 -15.61 21.71 1.78
C VAL A 479 -14.31 21.68 0.98
N HIS A 480 -13.68 20.51 0.94
CA HIS A 480 -12.42 20.28 0.24
C HIS A 480 -12.60 19.16 -0.79
N THR A 481 -12.06 19.34 -1.99
CA THR A 481 -11.97 18.29 -3.00
C THR A 481 -10.55 17.79 -3.12
N PHE A 482 -10.37 16.50 -2.94
CA PHE A 482 -9.10 15.82 -3.05
C PHE A 482 -8.97 15.23 -4.44
N TYR A 483 -7.77 15.32 -5.02
CA TYR A 483 -7.49 14.88 -6.37
C TYR A 483 -6.31 13.91 -6.38
N PHE A 484 -6.42 12.86 -7.20
CA PHE A 484 -5.32 12.08 -7.73
C PHE A 484 -5.23 12.38 -9.23
N VAL A 485 -4.08 12.87 -9.68
CA VAL A 485 -3.89 13.43 -11.02
C VAL A 485 -2.63 12.86 -11.66
N GLY A 486 -2.59 12.86 -13.00
CA GLY A 486 -1.43 12.37 -13.73
C GLY A 486 -1.25 13.05 -15.08
N ARG A 487 0.00 13.08 -15.54
CA ARG A 487 0.40 13.56 -16.86
C ARG A 487 1.48 12.68 -17.47
N ARG A 488 1.59 12.70 -18.79
CA ARG A 488 2.79 12.20 -19.48
C ARG A 488 3.95 13.17 -19.23
N TYR A 489 4.99 12.71 -18.57
CA TYR A 489 6.20 13.49 -18.38
C TYR A 489 7.12 13.37 -19.60
N ALA A 490 7.39 12.13 -20.05
CA ALA A 490 8.21 11.83 -21.22
C ALA A 490 7.66 10.65 -22.04
N GLY A 491 8.26 10.41 -23.19
CA GLY A 491 7.86 9.37 -24.14
C GLY A 491 6.70 9.77 -25.06
N ASN A 492 6.39 8.87 -25.99
CA ASN A 492 5.35 9.06 -27.01
C ASN A 492 4.07 8.26 -26.73
N GLY A 493 4.13 7.32 -25.79
CA GLY A 493 2.99 6.50 -25.39
C GLY A 493 1.83 7.28 -24.79
N THR A 494 0.71 6.59 -24.63
CA THR A 494 -0.44 7.06 -23.87
C THR A 494 -0.39 6.43 -22.49
N LEU A 495 -0.42 7.25 -21.43
CA LEU A 495 -0.52 6.75 -20.06
C LEU A 495 -1.78 5.93 -19.95
N ARG A 496 -1.68 4.77 -19.32
CA ARG A 496 -2.83 3.94 -18.99
C ARG A 496 -2.72 3.48 -17.54
N LEU A 497 -3.78 3.73 -16.78
CA LEU A 497 -3.94 3.28 -15.41
C LEU A 497 -5.15 2.36 -15.30
N TYR A 498 -4.97 1.22 -14.65
CA TYR A 498 -6.02 0.27 -14.30
C TYR A 498 -6.39 0.42 -12.83
N SER A 499 -7.70 0.34 -12.60
CA SER A 499 -8.31 0.38 -11.26
C SER A 499 -7.76 1.48 -10.33
N PRO A 500 -7.63 2.74 -10.80
CA PRO A 500 -7.13 3.78 -9.92
C PRO A 500 -8.11 4.03 -8.78
N SER A 501 -7.56 4.26 -7.60
CA SER A 501 -8.29 4.56 -6.38
C SER A 501 -7.68 5.75 -5.65
N LEU A 502 -8.54 6.56 -5.06
CA LEU A 502 -8.20 7.60 -4.10
C LEU A 502 -8.96 7.34 -2.80
N THR A 503 -8.25 7.32 -1.68
CA THR A 503 -8.78 7.24 -0.33
C THR A 503 -8.33 8.46 0.46
N VAL A 504 -9.27 9.08 1.17
CA VAL A 504 -8.99 10.19 2.06
C VAL A 504 -9.59 9.89 3.42
N ILE A 505 -8.79 10.05 4.47
CA ILE A 505 -9.20 9.92 5.86
C ILE A 505 -8.89 11.24 6.55
N VAL A 506 -9.93 11.94 6.98
CA VAL A 506 -9.85 13.14 7.81
C VAL A 506 -10.36 12.77 9.20
N PRO A 507 -9.51 12.68 10.23
CA PRO A 507 -10.03 12.62 11.58
C PRO A 507 -10.80 13.92 11.86
N GLY A 508 -12.04 13.79 12.33
CA GLY A 508 -12.78 14.96 12.80
C GLY A 508 -12.03 15.61 13.94
N ALA A 509 -11.83 16.92 13.88
CA ALA A 509 -11.44 17.69 15.04
C ALA A 509 -12.67 18.46 15.52
N THR A 510 -12.61 18.96 16.76
CA THR A 510 -13.43 20.08 17.20
C THR A 510 -12.62 21.34 17.49
N ASN A 511 -11.30 21.41 17.19
CA ASN A 511 -10.38 22.56 17.37
C ASN A 511 -8.90 22.20 17.07
N TYR A 512 -8.21 22.89 16.16
CA TYR A 512 -6.76 22.73 15.91
C TYR A 512 -5.95 23.85 16.56
N ILE A 513 -4.80 23.53 17.19
CA ILE A 513 -3.79 24.51 17.60
C ILE A 513 -2.60 24.40 16.63
N PRO A 514 -2.35 25.38 15.75
CA PRO A 514 -1.16 25.35 14.90
C PRO A 514 0.11 25.40 15.74
N ILE A 515 1.00 24.41 15.58
CA ILE A 515 2.40 24.57 15.97
C ILE A 515 3.06 25.39 14.87
N VAL A 516 3.33 26.66 15.18
CA VAL A 516 4.24 27.50 14.41
C VAL A 516 5.65 26.97 14.70
N GLY A 517 6.21 26.20 13.76
CA GLY A 517 7.64 25.91 13.75
C GLY A 517 8.42 27.22 13.59
N ARG A 518 9.45 27.41 14.41
CA ARG A 518 10.43 28.49 14.24
C ARG A 518 11.39 28.17 13.12
#